data_AF-A0A6L8GKL2-F1
#
_entry.id   AF-A0A6L8GKL2-F1
#
_cell.length_a   1.000
_cell.length_b   1.000
_cell.length_c   1.000
_cell.angle_alpha   90.00
_cell.angle_beta   90.00
_cell.angle_gamma   90.00
#
_symmetry.space_group_name_H-M   'P 1'
#
loop_
_entity.id
_entity.type
_entity.pdbx_description
1 polymer ?
#
loop_
_entity_poly.entity_id
_entity_poly.type
_entity_poly.pdbx_seq_one_letter_code
_entity_poly.pdbx_strand_id
1 'polypeptide(L)' 'MRATYFGANGWQLSFPDLNILLDPWLVGPLCFGNSSWFFESRLPHDWPIPPAVDLVLLTQG' A
#
# COMPACT_ATOMS: atom_id res chain seq x y z
N MET A 1 -15.25 -0.02 -12.76
CA MET A 1 -14.49 0.36 -11.55
C MET A 1 -14.10 -0.91 -10.81
N ARG A 2 -12.88 -1.01 -10.30
CA ARG A 2 -12.38 -2.15 -9.51
C ARG A 2 -11.65 -1.61 -8.27
N ALA A 3 -11.81 -2.29 -7.14
CA ALA A 3 -11.03 -2.04 -5.94
C ALA A 3 -10.31 -3.33 -5.53
N THR A 4 -9.02 -3.23 -5.22
CA THR A 4 -8.20 -4.32 -4.72
C THR A 4 -7.63 -3.91 -3.37
N TYR A 5 -7.83 -4.74 -2.35
CA TYR A 5 -7.33 -4.51 -1.00
C TYR A 5 -6.02 -5.25 -0.79
N PHE A 6 -5.00 -4.54 -0.29
CA PHE A 6 -3.67 -5.09 -0.04
C PHE A 6 -3.38 -5.34 1.45
N GLY A 7 -4.25 -4.90 2.36
CA GLY A 7 -4.02 -4.97 3.81
C GLY A 7 -3.59 -3.63 4.40
N ALA A 8 -3.76 -3.45 5.72
CA ALA A 8 -3.27 -2.30 6.48
C ALA A 8 -3.60 -0.93 5.84
N ASN A 9 -4.86 -0.75 5.42
CA ASN A 9 -5.39 0.43 4.70
C ASN A 9 -4.93 0.61 3.24
N GLY A 10 -4.06 -0.25 2.72
CA GLY A 10 -3.61 -0.21 1.33
C GLY A 10 -4.69 -0.64 0.34
N TRP A 11 -5.01 0.21 -0.63
CA TRP A 11 -5.95 -0.10 -1.72
C TRP A 11 -5.41 0.31 -3.09
N GLN A 12 -5.74 -0.45 -4.12
CA GLN A 12 -5.71 0.03 -5.51
C GLN A 12 -7.14 0.26 -6.01
N LEU A 13 -7.41 1.46 -6.50
CA LEU A 13 -8.69 1.86 -7.07
C LEU A 13 -8.51 2.14 -8.55
N SER A 14 -9.12 1.32 -9.40
CA SER A 14 -9.05 1.45 -10.86
C SER A 14 -10.36 1.96 -11.45
N PHE A 15 -10.26 3.11 -12.11
CA PHE A 15 -11.26 3.76 -12.94
C PHE A 15 -10.79 3.73 -14.41
N PRO A 16 -11.64 4.06 -15.40
CA PRO A 16 -11.26 3.99 -16.82
C PRO A 16 -9.95 4.69 -17.17
N ASP A 17 -9.72 5.90 -16.64
CA ASP A 17 -8.56 6.74 -16.97
C ASP A 17 -7.75 7.15 -15.74
N LEU A 18 -7.93 6.45 -14.61
CA LEU A 18 -7.29 6.79 -13.35
C LEU A 18 -7.08 5.56 -12.48
N ASN A 19 -5.83 5.28 -12.12
CA ASN A 19 -5.43 4.24 -11.18
C ASN A 19 -4.78 4.88 -9.96
N ILE A 20 -5.45 4.74 -8.82
CA ILE A 20 -5.01 5.32 -7.55
C ILE A 20 -4.46 4.21 -6.67
N LEU A 21 -3.30 4.44 -6.07
CA LEU A 21 -2.75 3.63 -5.00
C LEU A 21 -2.87 4.41 -3.68
N LEU A 22 -3.74 3.95 -2.80
CA LEU A 22 -4.07 4.58 -1.53
C LEU A 22 -3.29 3.93 -0.40
N ASP A 23 -2.63 4.75 0.44
CA ASP A 23 -1.84 4.34 1.62
C ASP A 23 -1.00 3.06 1.38
N PRO A 24 -0.11 3.04 0.38
CA PRO A 24 0.57 1.81 0.02
C PRO A 24 1.56 1.34 1.07
N TRP A 25 1.30 0.13 1.58
CA TRP A 25 2.31 -0.76 2.10
C TRP A 25 2.17 -2.09 1.36
N LEU A 26 3.11 -2.38 0.45
CA LEU A 26 3.04 -3.53 -0.46
C LEU A 26 4.06 -4.61 -0.13
N VAL A 27 5.24 -4.21 0.35
CA VAL A 27 6.37 -5.12 0.55
C VAL A 27 7.12 -4.77 1.83
N GLY A 28 7.81 -5.78 2.39
CA GLY A 28 8.72 -5.60 3.50
C GLY A 28 8.03 -5.26 4.84
N PRO A 29 8.81 -5.14 5.92
CA PRO A 29 8.27 -4.82 7.24
C PRO A 29 7.91 -3.32 7.37
N LEU A 30 6.81 -3.04 8.06
CA LEU A 30 6.47 -1.70 8.52
C LEU A 30 7.00 -1.53 9.95
N CYS A 31 7.99 -0.66 10.11
CA CYS A 31 8.62 -0.36 11.40
C CYS A 31 8.49 1.13 11.72
N PHE A 32 8.25 1.46 12.99
CA PHE A 32 8.25 2.85 13.44
C PHE A 32 9.68 3.37 13.59
N GLY A 33 9.96 4.54 13.00
CA GLY A 33 11.28 5.18 13.10
C GLY A 33 12.44 4.32 12.58
N ASN A 34 12.21 3.49 11.55
CA ASN A 34 13.17 2.52 11.02
C ASN A 34 13.76 1.55 12.06
N SER A 35 13.10 1.37 13.21
CA SER A 35 13.56 0.53 14.31
C SER A 35 12.63 -0.67 14.49
N SER A 36 13.15 -1.89 14.33
CA SER A 36 12.38 -3.14 14.48
C SER A 36 12.15 -3.58 15.92
N TRP A 37 12.85 -2.99 16.89
CA TRP A 37 12.80 -3.43 18.30
C TRP A 37 11.51 -3.04 19.04
N PHE A 38 10.74 -2.07 18.51
CA PHE A 38 9.55 -1.54 19.18
C PHE A 38 8.26 -2.11 18.58
N PHE A 39 7.94 -1.76 17.34
CA PHE A 39 6.82 -2.34 16.59
C PHE A 39 7.25 -2.63 15.17
N GLU A 40 7.13 -3.90 14.78
CA GLU A 40 7.28 -4.38 13.42
C GLU A 40 5.99 -5.11 13.03
N SER A 41 5.41 -4.70 11.92
CA SER A 41 4.32 -5.43 11.27
C SER A 41 4.80 -5.98 9.93
N ARG A 42 4.25 -7.13 9.53
CA ARG A 42 4.49 -7.73 8.22
C ARG A 42 3.17 -8.12 7.59
N LEU A 43 3.06 -7.90 6.28
CA LEU A 43 1.99 -8.52 5.51
C LEU A 43 2.19 -10.04 5.46
N PRO A 44 1.12 -10.85 5.33
CA PRO A 44 1.24 -12.30 5.15
C PRO A 44 2.04 -12.69 3.90
N HIS A 45 2.04 -11.83 2.89
CA HIS A 45 2.86 -11.93 1.69
C HIS A 45 3.12 -10.52 1.12
N ASP A 46 4.21 -10.41 0.35
CA ASP A 46 4.50 -9.21 -0.43
C ASP A 46 3.60 -9.17 -1.67
N TRP A 47 3.08 -7.98 -1.99
CA TRP A 47 2.34 -7.73 -3.21
C TRP A 47 3.27 -7.29 -4.34
N PRO A 48 3.05 -7.75 -5.58
CA PRO A 48 3.74 -7.16 -6.72
C PRO A 48 3.36 -5.69 -6.84
N ILE A 49 4.34 -4.85 -7.15
CA ILE A 49 4.09 -3.43 -7.41
C ILE A 49 3.19 -3.34 -8.66
N PRO A 50 2.04 -2.65 -8.59
CA PRO A 50 1.16 -2.52 -9.73
C PRO A 50 1.88 -1.85 -10.91
N PRO A 51 1.68 -2.33 -12.14
CA PRO A 51 2.42 -1.85 -13.32
C PRO A 51 2.04 -0.43 -13.76
N ALA A 52 0.88 0.08 -13.32
CA ALA A 52 0.39 1.42 -13.61
C ALA A 52 -0.25 2.03 -12.36
N VAL A 53 0.27 3.19 -11.96
CA VAL A 53 -0.24 4.02 -10.86
C VAL A 53 -0.16 5.46 -11.34
N ASP A 54 -1.33 6.10 -11.47
CA ASP A 54 -1.44 7.48 -11.92
C ASP A 54 -1.35 8.45 -10.72
N LEU A 55 -1.79 8.01 -9.54
CA LEU A 55 -1.77 8.79 -8.30
C LEU A 55 -1.46 7.91 -7.09
N VAL A 56 -0.54 8.35 -6.23
CA VAL A 56 -0.42 7.84 -4.86
C VAL A 56 -1.11 8.81 -3.93
N LEU A 57 -2.10 8.32 -3.19
CA LEU A 57 -2.84 9.12 -2.21
C LEU A 57 -2.47 8.64 -0.81
N LEU A 58 -1.93 9.54 0.01
CA LEU A 58 -1.66 9.30 1.41
C LEU A 58 -2.72 10.03 2.24
N THR A 59 -3.42 9.31 3.11
CA THR A 59 -4.44 9.90 3.98
C THR A 59 -3.81 10.67 5.13
N GLN A 60 -2.63 10.25 5.57
CA GLN A 60 -1.86 10.82 6.67
C GLN A 60 -0.37 10.51 6.52
N GLY A 61 0.47 11.27 7.22
CA GLY A 61 1.92 11.12 7.28
C GLY A 61 2.50 11.90 8.46
#